data_AF-A0A9R0SEC4-F1
#
_entry.id   AF-A0A9R0SEC4-F1
#
_cell.length_a   1.000
_cell.length_b   1.000
_cell.length_c   1.000
_cell.angle_alpha   90.00
_cell.angle_beta   90.00
_cell.angle_gamma   90.00
#
_symmetry.space_group_name_H-M   'P 1'
#
loop_
_entity.id
_entity.type
_entity.pdbx_description
1 polymer ?
#
loop_
_entity_poly.entity_id
_entity_poly.type
_entity_poly.pdbx_seq_one_letter_code
_entity_poly.pdbx_strand_id
1 'polypeptide(L)'
;MKRGLLVVFWSLFCLCVANTATGNKPKHPIEFDQLEISRKYVPAKQHASASKSPSSSSVHGGSQDYQRKRDKIIAMPGQMEEAEFTQYAGYVTVDANAGRALFYYFAEAPQDPSNKPLVLWMNGGPGCSSFGAGAMLELGPFSVHSDNKTLYKKKHAWNTVANMLFVEIPAGVGYSYSNTTSDYHNTGDKRSTDDAYTFLVNWLERFPMYRDRDFFITGESYAGHYVPELANLIISNNRARGATNVKLKGVAIGNADLQYNLTLRATFDYFWMHAMISGKTYRTVQANCGFNGTYTKDCDNAMNLAIKEKGNVDDYNIYAPICRDASSPLRSSDPVVFGDPCTNHYVSSYLNRPEVQRALHANTTGLNYPWTDCSSQLVFDNWKDSPETVLPSIRKLISSGTRVWLYSGDMDAVCSVTSTQYALDILDLPTETSWRPWRVNNEVAGYVVGYKGLVYATVKGAGHMIIRKAQKAIPVYVKPQIPNKGLRIRKLQQERLERLNGTTNVEEVLVFFIGEWVGEPASSRGEAGLSGEVFGTLVSTVGENGGEGALPQEYLDRAPVMEMFLIGDKHSTFSAIA
;
A
#
# COMPACT_ATOMS: atom_id res chain seq x y z
N MET A 1 5.81 6.67 32.21
CA MET A 1 6.82 7.19 31.26
C MET A 1 7.57 6.05 30.55
N LYS A 2 6.88 5.08 29.93
CA LYS A 2 7.50 3.86 29.36
C LYS A 2 7.17 3.59 27.87
N ARG A 3 6.66 4.56 27.12
CA ARG A 3 6.26 4.37 25.70
C ARG A 3 6.71 5.49 24.74
N GLY A 4 7.47 6.47 25.22
CA GLY A 4 7.85 7.65 24.43
C GLY A 4 9.17 7.56 23.65
N LEU A 5 10.02 6.55 23.90
CA LEU A 5 11.27 6.37 23.13
C LEU A 5 11.04 5.59 21.82
N LEU A 6 10.00 4.75 21.74
CA LEU A 6 9.66 3.93 20.56
C LEU A 6 9.03 4.75 19.41
N VAL A 7 8.53 5.95 19.70
CA VAL A 7 7.96 6.94 18.75
C VAL A 7 9.06 7.64 17.94
N VAL A 8 10.31 7.58 18.42
CA VAL A 8 11.48 8.25 17.82
C VAL A 8 11.95 7.57 16.54
N PHE A 9 11.68 6.27 16.30
CA PHE A 9 12.08 5.63 15.05
C PHE A 9 11.20 6.06 13.88
N TRP A 10 9.87 6.08 14.02
CA TRP A 10 9.01 6.62 12.96
C TRP A 10 9.16 8.14 12.78
N SER A 11 9.46 8.89 13.84
CA SER A 11 9.77 10.32 13.71
C SER A 11 11.17 10.59 13.15
N LEU A 12 12.21 9.76 13.40
CA LEU A 12 13.49 9.82 12.69
C LEU A 12 13.35 9.45 11.20
N PHE A 13 12.42 8.57 10.86
CA PHE A 13 12.10 8.22 9.47
C PHE A 13 11.25 9.29 8.76
N CYS A 14 10.53 10.15 9.51
CA CYS A 14 9.80 11.31 8.96
C CYS A 14 10.56 12.66 9.06
N LEU A 15 11.70 12.75 9.75
CA LEU A 15 12.40 14.04 10.05
C LEU A 15 13.58 14.39 9.13
N CYS A 16 13.71 13.82 7.93
CA CYS A 16 14.77 14.23 7.00
C CYS A 16 14.41 15.34 5.99
N VAL A 17 13.33 16.12 6.19
CA VAL A 17 13.10 17.36 5.43
C VAL A 17 12.59 18.48 6.33
N ALA A 18 13.48 19.09 7.11
CA ALA A 18 13.41 20.50 7.51
C ALA A 18 14.68 20.86 8.29
N ASN A 19 15.65 21.52 7.65
CA ASN A 19 16.45 22.60 8.27
C ASN A 19 17.53 23.11 7.31
N THR A 20 17.26 24.23 6.65
CA THR A 20 18.27 25.26 6.39
C THR A 20 17.62 26.65 6.48
N ALA A 21 17.73 27.29 7.65
CA ALA A 21 17.96 28.73 7.78
C ALA A 21 18.18 29.08 9.26
N THR A 22 19.45 29.30 9.61
CA THR A 22 19.89 29.83 10.90
C THR A 22 19.66 31.34 11.00
N GLY A 23 19.26 31.84 12.18
CA GLY A 23 19.29 33.29 12.46
C GLY A 23 18.86 33.72 13.87
N ASN A 24 19.79 33.62 14.82
CA ASN A 24 19.93 34.37 16.10
C ASN A 24 19.09 34.06 17.38
N LYS A 25 19.86 33.95 18.48
CA LYS A 25 19.60 33.64 19.92
C LYS A 25 19.30 34.91 20.77
N PRO A 26 19.28 34.94 22.14
CA PRO A 26 19.08 33.91 23.22
C PRO A 26 18.16 34.34 24.43
N LYS A 27 18.05 33.46 25.45
CA LYS A 27 17.83 33.66 26.94
C LYS A 27 16.42 33.26 27.44
N HIS A 28 16.17 32.51 28.52
CA HIS A 28 16.92 31.88 29.63
C HIS A 28 16.03 30.75 30.25
N PRO A 29 16.52 29.92 31.22
CA PRO A 29 16.07 28.55 31.49
C PRO A 29 15.03 28.46 32.61
N ILE A 30 14.22 27.39 32.66
CA ILE A 30 13.54 26.97 33.89
C ILE A 30 13.58 25.44 34.04
N GLU A 31 14.01 25.05 35.24
CA GLU A 31 14.28 23.72 35.77
C GLU A 31 13.09 22.76 35.81
N PHE A 32 13.43 21.47 35.73
CA PHE A 32 12.60 20.36 36.19
C PHE A 32 12.66 20.30 37.72
N ASP A 33 11.52 20.20 38.39
CA ASP A 33 11.48 19.44 39.64
C ASP A 33 10.10 18.84 39.97
N GLN A 34 10.18 17.56 40.34
CA GLN A 34 9.37 16.79 41.29
C GLN A 34 7.95 16.33 40.93
N LEU A 35 7.93 15.05 40.52
CA LEU A 35 6.92 14.04 40.82
C LEU A 35 6.38 14.12 42.26
N GLU A 36 5.05 14.12 42.41
CA GLU A 36 4.38 13.27 43.40
C GLU A 36 3.15 12.58 42.80
N ILE A 37 3.23 11.26 42.79
CA ILE A 37 2.17 10.33 42.39
C ILE A 37 1.32 10.07 43.62
N SER A 38 0.04 10.44 43.58
CA SER A 38 -0.97 9.86 44.49
C SER A 38 -1.92 8.97 43.70
N ARG A 39 -1.72 7.66 43.87
CA ARG A 39 -2.62 6.59 43.44
C ARG A 39 -3.91 6.65 44.25
N LYS A 40 -5.07 6.77 43.59
CA LYS A 40 -6.29 6.10 44.03
C LYS A 40 -7.02 5.47 42.85
N TYR A 41 -6.77 4.17 42.73
CA TYR A 41 -7.52 3.23 41.91
C TYR A 41 -8.87 2.95 42.59
N VAL A 42 -9.98 3.11 41.85
CA VAL A 42 -11.30 2.61 42.26
C VAL A 42 -11.87 1.84 41.06
N PRO A 43 -12.15 0.52 41.19
CA PRO A 43 -12.72 -0.26 40.11
C PRO A 43 -14.24 -0.05 40.05
N ALA A 44 -14.76 0.42 38.91
CA ALA A 44 -16.20 0.47 38.67
C ALA A 44 -16.63 -0.72 37.80
N LYS A 45 -17.61 -1.44 38.36
CA LYS A 45 -18.19 -2.71 37.93
C LYS A 45 -18.84 -2.64 36.55
N GLN A 46 -18.71 -3.74 35.82
CA GLN A 46 -19.57 -4.09 34.69
C GLN A 46 -21.04 -4.13 35.12
N HIS A 47 -21.88 -3.38 34.41
CA HIS A 47 -23.30 -3.70 34.26
C HIS A 47 -23.62 -3.74 32.77
N ALA A 48 -23.90 -4.94 32.28
CA ALA A 48 -24.55 -5.15 31.00
C ALA A 48 -25.97 -4.58 31.10
N SER A 49 -26.29 -3.60 30.26
CA SER A 49 -27.68 -3.27 29.94
C SER A 49 -27.81 -3.21 28.42
N ALA A 50 -28.73 -4.02 27.90
CA ALA A 50 -29.15 -3.99 26.52
C ALA A 50 -29.88 -2.67 26.26
N SER A 51 -29.25 -1.74 25.54
CA SER A 51 -29.93 -0.54 25.04
C SER A 51 -30.61 -0.85 23.71
N LYS A 52 -31.94 -0.70 23.72
CA LYS A 52 -32.77 -0.66 22.52
C LYS A 52 -32.29 0.46 21.60
N SER A 53 -32.24 0.15 20.31
CA SER A 53 -31.97 1.07 19.21
C SER A 53 -32.89 2.29 19.26
N PRO A 54 -32.37 3.54 19.25
CA PRO A 54 -33.17 4.69 18.91
C PRO A 54 -33.31 4.75 17.39
N SER A 55 -34.56 4.89 16.94
CA SER A 55 -34.94 5.14 15.56
C SER A 55 -34.15 6.30 14.96
N SER A 56 -33.73 6.12 13.71
CA SER A 56 -33.09 7.10 12.85
C SER A 56 -33.79 8.46 12.92
N SER A 57 -33.10 9.45 13.51
CA SER A 57 -33.41 10.85 13.27
C SER A 57 -32.26 11.42 12.44
N SER A 58 -32.56 11.66 11.17
CA SER A 58 -31.67 12.25 10.17
C SER A 58 -31.36 13.69 10.55
N VAL A 59 -30.23 13.93 11.20
CA VAL A 59 -29.70 15.28 11.44
C VAL A 59 -28.68 15.60 10.35
N HIS A 60 -29.19 15.80 9.12
CA HIS A 60 -28.70 16.65 8.02
C HIS A 60 -29.49 16.32 6.75
N GLY A 61 -30.62 17.01 6.61
CA GLY A 61 -31.72 16.73 5.69
C GLY A 61 -31.44 17.04 4.22
N GLY A 62 -30.93 16.05 3.50
CA GLY A 62 -31.10 15.90 2.06
C GLY A 62 -31.31 14.43 1.74
N SER A 63 -32.06 14.12 0.67
CA SER A 63 -32.08 12.76 0.12
C SER A 63 -30.64 12.26 -0.10
N GLN A 64 -30.36 10.97 0.13
CA GLN A 64 -29.04 10.39 -0.14
C GLN A 64 -28.56 10.68 -1.57
N ASP A 65 -29.50 10.74 -2.53
CA ASP A 65 -29.23 11.14 -3.91
C ASP A 65 -28.72 12.59 -4.02
N TYR A 66 -29.27 13.50 -3.21
CA TYR A 66 -28.80 14.89 -3.16
C TYR A 66 -27.39 14.99 -2.57
N GLN A 67 -27.11 14.27 -1.48
CA GLN A 67 -25.76 14.25 -0.89
C GLN A 67 -24.72 13.71 -1.88
N ARG A 68 -25.03 12.60 -2.56
CA ARG A 68 -24.20 12.04 -3.62
C ARG A 68 -23.94 13.03 -4.76
N LYS A 69 -24.99 13.71 -5.26
CA LYS A 69 -24.86 14.70 -6.33
C LYS A 69 -24.00 15.89 -5.92
N ARG A 70 -24.11 16.32 -4.65
CA ARG A 70 -23.30 17.41 -4.10
C ARG A 70 -21.82 17.06 -4.05
N ASP A 71 -21.49 15.81 -3.74
CA ASP A 71 -20.10 15.34 -3.66
C ASP A 71 -19.46 15.14 -5.05
N LYS A 72 -20.22 15.25 -6.15
CA LYS A 72 -19.68 15.07 -7.51
C LYS A 72 -18.64 16.15 -7.80
N ILE A 73 -17.47 15.73 -8.26
CA ILE A 73 -16.42 16.62 -8.77
C ILE A 73 -16.72 16.86 -10.25
N ILE A 74 -16.91 18.13 -10.63
CA ILE A 74 -17.17 18.50 -12.04
C ILE A 74 -15.85 18.50 -12.83
N ALA A 75 -14.82 19.16 -12.30
CA ALA A 75 -13.46 19.15 -12.85
C ALA A 75 -12.46 19.48 -11.75
N MET A 76 -11.31 18.80 -11.74
CA MET A 76 -10.21 19.15 -10.85
C MET A 76 -9.41 20.33 -11.43
N PRO A 77 -9.00 21.33 -10.65
CA PRO A 77 -8.19 22.44 -11.16
C PRO A 77 -6.88 21.94 -11.79
N GLY A 78 -6.54 22.41 -13.00
CA GLY A 78 -5.33 21.96 -13.69
C GLY A 78 -5.44 20.59 -14.37
N GLN A 79 -6.62 19.97 -14.36
CA GLN A 79 -6.95 18.85 -15.24
C GLN A 79 -7.05 19.36 -16.68
N MET A 80 -6.24 18.82 -17.60
CA MET A 80 -6.15 19.32 -18.98
C MET A 80 -7.28 18.82 -19.90
N GLU A 81 -7.86 17.67 -19.60
CA GLU A 81 -8.96 17.04 -20.34
C GLU A 81 -10.09 16.67 -19.39
N GLU A 82 -11.33 16.57 -19.86
CA GLU A 82 -12.43 16.05 -19.03
C GLU A 82 -12.14 14.61 -18.59
N ALA A 83 -12.57 14.26 -17.38
CA ALA A 83 -12.37 12.90 -16.88
C ALA A 83 -13.32 11.96 -17.62
N GLU A 84 -12.78 10.88 -18.20
CA GLU A 84 -13.57 9.83 -18.86
C GLU A 84 -14.40 8.96 -17.88
N PHE A 85 -14.49 9.36 -16.61
CA PHE A 85 -15.15 8.63 -15.55
C PHE A 85 -15.77 9.60 -14.54
N THR A 86 -16.78 9.13 -13.80
CA THR A 86 -17.36 9.92 -12.72
C THR A 86 -16.48 9.85 -11.48
N GLN A 87 -16.32 10.99 -10.81
CA GLN A 87 -15.57 11.08 -9.57
C GLN A 87 -16.28 11.95 -8.54
N TYR A 88 -16.07 11.61 -7.27
CA TYR A 88 -16.73 12.21 -6.13
C TYR A 88 -15.73 12.44 -5.01
N ALA A 89 -15.90 13.51 -4.25
CA ALA A 89 -15.20 13.72 -3.00
C ALA A 89 -16.06 14.47 -2.01
N GLY A 90 -15.80 14.26 -0.74
CA GLY A 90 -16.53 14.92 0.33
C GLY A 90 -16.39 14.17 1.64
N TYR A 91 -17.38 14.34 2.50
CA TYR A 91 -17.33 13.86 3.88
C TYR A 91 -18.47 12.89 4.19
N VAL A 92 -18.12 11.83 4.92
CA VAL A 92 -19.09 10.95 5.58
C VAL A 92 -18.91 11.09 7.09
N THR A 93 -19.99 11.48 7.76
CA THR A 93 -20.01 11.59 9.22
C THR A 93 -19.98 10.19 9.84
N VAL A 94 -19.06 9.98 10.79
CA VAL A 94 -18.91 8.73 11.54
C VAL A 94 -19.30 8.87 13.01
N ASP A 95 -19.26 10.09 13.55
CA ASP A 95 -19.79 10.40 14.88
C ASP A 95 -20.39 11.80 14.87
N ALA A 96 -21.72 11.88 14.88
CA ALA A 96 -22.44 13.16 14.85
C ALA A 96 -22.27 13.96 16.14
N ASN A 97 -22.11 13.30 17.30
CA ASN A 97 -21.96 13.96 18.59
C ASN A 97 -20.59 14.62 18.70
N ALA A 98 -19.55 13.90 18.26
CA ALA A 98 -18.20 14.45 18.23
C ALA A 98 -17.98 15.45 17.07
N GLY A 99 -18.90 15.48 16.09
CA GLY A 99 -18.72 16.18 14.82
C GLY A 99 -17.57 15.58 14.01
N ARG A 100 -17.36 14.26 14.10
CA ARG A 100 -16.29 13.52 13.43
C ARG A 100 -16.74 13.05 12.05
N ALA A 101 -15.98 13.40 11.04
CA ALA A 101 -16.25 13.04 9.65
C ALA A 101 -14.95 12.69 8.91
N LEU A 102 -15.03 11.66 8.07
CA LEU A 102 -13.92 11.21 7.24
C LEU A 102 -14.10 11.71 5.81
N PHE A 103 -13.01 12.25 5.25
CA PHE A 103 -12.91 12.63 3.86
C PHE A 103 -12.69 11.40 2.99
N TYR A 104 -13.31 11.39 1.81
CA TYR A 104 -13.11 10.36 0.80
C TYR A 104 -12.93 10.95 -0.59
N TYR A 105 -12.24 10.21 -1.44
CA TYR A 105 -12.23 10.38 -2.89
C TYR A 105 -12.68 9.07 -3.54
N PHE A 106 -13.59 9.14 -4.50
CA PHE A 106 -14.13 7.99 -5.20
C PHE A 106 -14.02 8.22 -6.71
N ALA A 107 -13.41 7.26 -7.42
CA ALA A 107 -13.29 7.28 -8.87
C ALA A 107 -13.92 6.00 -9.45
N GLU A 108 -14.95 6.18 -10.27
CA GLU A 108 -15.54 5.07 -11.02
C GLU A 108 -14.57 4.54 -12.07
N ALA A 109 -14.84 3.32 -12.53
CA ALA A 109 -14.15 2.81 -13.69
C ALA A 109 -14.57 3.57 -14.97
N PRO A 110 -13.62 3.92 -15.86
CA PRO A 110 -13.96 4.57 -17.12
C PRO A 110 -14.81 3.70 -18.05
N GLN A 111 -14.70 2.37 -17.90
CA GLN A 111 -15.40 1.39 -18.74
C GLN A 111 -16.23 0.46 -17.87
N ASP A 112 -17.54 0.40 -18.17
CA ASP A 112 -18.54 -0.44 -17.52
C ASP A 112 -18.48 -0.43 -15.97
N PRO A 113 -18.49 0.75 -15.32
CA PRO A 113 -18.42 0.85 -13.85
C PRO A 113 -19.54 0.08 -13.15
N SER A 114 -20.68 -0.10 -13.83
CA SER A 114 -21.83 -0.89 -13.41
C SER A 114 -21.61 -2.39 -13.37
N ASN A 115 -20.50 -2.95 -13.82
CA ASN A 115 -20.17 -4.36 -13.64
C ASN A 115 -18.86 -4.56 -12.88
N LYS A 116 -18.05 -3.51 -12.72
CA LYS A 116 -16.81 -3.54 -11.94
C LYS A 116 -17.06 -3.68 -10.43
N PRO A 117 -16.12 -4.31 -9.70
CA PRO A 117 -16.16 -4.40 -8.24
C PRO A 117 -15.91 -3.03 -7.57
N LEU A 118 -16.21 -2.95 -6.27
CA LEU A 118 -15.84 -1.82 -5.41
C LEU A 118 -14.59 -2.19 -4.61
N VAL A 119 -13.56 -1.35 -4.67
CA VAL A 119 -12.31 -1.55 -3.95
C VAL A 119 -12.06 -0.36 -3.03
N LEU A 120 -11.99 -0.60 -1.73
CA LEU A 120 -11.55 0.38 -0.74
C LEU A 120 -10.03 0.35 -0.64
N TRP A 121 -9.38 1.52 -0.67
CA TRP A 121 -7.96 1.70 -0.44
C TRP A 121 -7.69 2.49 0.85
N MET A 122 -6.75 1.99 1.66
CA MET A 122 -6.30 2.58 2.91
C MET A 122 -4.77 2.66 2.93
N ASN A 123 -4.19 3.86 2.97
CA ASN A 123 -2.77 4.01 3.32
C ASN A 123 -2.57 3.82 4.84
N GLY A 124 -1.32 3.54 5.22
CA GLY A 124 -0.92 3.29 6.60
C GLY A 124 -0.48 4.55 7.36
N GLY A 125 0.78 4.55 7.80
CA GLY A 125 1.33 5.49 8.78
C GLY A 125 1.57 4.80 10.12
N PRO A 126 0.71 4.88 11.14
CA PRO A 126 -0.66 5.36 11.12
C PRO A 126 -0.73 6.86 10.87
N GLY A 127 -1.78 7.30 10.17
CA GLY A 127 -2.06 8.71 9.97
C GLY A 127 -1.67 9.30 8.62
N CYS A 128 -1.40 8.47 7.61
CA CYS A 128 -1.10 8.91 6.25
C CYS A 128 -2.34 8.94 5.37
N SER A 129 -2.41 9.91 4.45
CA SER A 129 -3.56 10.16 3.59
C SER A 129 -3.69 9.14 2.45
N SER A 130 -4.84 8.47 2.37
CA SER A 130 -5.19 7.61 1.23
C SER A 130 -5.45 8.37 -0.06
N PHE A 131 -5.83 9.65 0.03
CA PHE A 131 -6.05 10.47 -1.15
C PHE A 131 -4.72 11.02 -1.70
N GLY A 132 -3.85 11.54 -0.82
CA GLY A 132 -2.53 12.03 -1.22
C GLY A 132 -1.61 10.92 -1.70
N ALA A 133 -1.31 9.95 -0.84
CA ALA A 133 -0.40 8.86 -1.19
C ALA A 133 -1.06 7.91 -2.19
N GLY A 134 -2.14 7.23 -1.80
CA GLY A 134 -2.81 6.26 -2.65
C GLY A 134 -3.30 6.83 -3.98
N ALA A 135 -4.23 7.80 -3.95
CA ALA A 135 -4.82 8.28 -5.19
C ALA A 135 -3.86 9.13 -6.04
N MET A 136 -3.20 10.14 -5.44
CA MET A 136 -2.41 11.11 -6.21
C MET A 136 -0.96 10.64 -6.49
N LEU A 137 -0.31 9.89 -5.58
CA LEU A 137 1.07 9.42 -5.79
C LEU A 137 1.13 8.02 -6.42
N GLU A 138 0.27 7.10 -6.01
CA GLU A 138 0.40 5.69 -6.34
C GLU A 138 -0.53 5.27 -7.48
N LEU A 139 -1.77 4.90 -7.17
CA LEU A 139 -2.61 4.05 -8.02
C LEU A 139 -3.92 4.68 -8.50
N GLY A 140 -4.22 5.91 -8.05
CA GLY A 140 -5.37 6.66 -8.54
C GLY A 140 -5.20 7.20 -9.96
N PRO A 141 -6.26 7.81 -10.53
CA PRO A 141 -6.30 8.19 -11.93
C PRO A 141 -5.39 9.35 -12.32
N PHE A 142 -5.00 10.20 -11.36
CA PHE A 142 -4.24 11.41 -11.62
C PHE A 142 -3.02 11.54 -10.70
N SER A 143 -2.04 12.31 -11.14
CA SER A 143 -0.96 12.85 -10.30
C SER A 143 -0.65 14.29 -10.69
N VAL A 144 0.20 14.95 -9.91
CA VAL A 144 0.53 16.36 -10.06
C VAL A 144 1.86 16.51 -10.79
N HIS A 145 1.89 17.38 -11.79
CA HIS A 145 3.14 17.79 -12.43
C HIS A 145 4.05 18.57 -11.48
N SER A 146 5.33 18.69 -11.83
CA SER A 146 6.32 19.45 -11.06
C SER A 146 6.07 20.97 -10.99
N ASP A 147 5.03 21.46 -11.66
CA ASP A 147 4.57 22.85 -11.57
C ASP A 147 3.61 23.09 -10.39
N ASN A 148 3.28 22.03 -9.63
CA ASN A 148 2.36 22.00 -8.49
C ASN A 148 0.93 22.43 -8.82
N LYS A 149 0.59 22.51 -10.10
CA LYS A 149 -0.62 23.18 -10.59
C LYS A 149 -1.44 22.32 -11.52
N THR A 150 -0.80 21.57 -12.40
CA THR A 150 -1.45 20.78 -13.44
C THR A 150 -1.44 19.30 -13.10
N LEU A 151 -2.46 18.58 -13.56
CA LEU A 151 -2.62 17.14 -13.38
C LEU A 151 -2.30 16.39 -14.66
N TYR A 152 -1.70 15.21 -14.53
CA TYR A 152 -1.61 14.23 -15.60
C TYR A 152 -2.34 12.94 -15.23
N LYS A 153 -2.92 12.29 -16.24
CA LYS A 153 -3.57 10.99 -16.12
C LYS A 153 -2.53 9.88 -16.01
N LYS A 154 -2.71 8.95 -15.07
CA LYS A 154 -1.90 7.74 -14.95
C LYS A 154 -2.45 6.65 -15.87
N LYS A 155 -1.58 6.06 -16.70
CA LYS A 155 -1.95 5.00 -17.64
C LYS A 155 -2.39 3.71 -16.93
N HIS A 156 -1.79 3.41 -15.78
CA HIS A 156 -2.00 2.16 -15.03
C HIS A 156 -2.74 2.40 -13.70
N ALA A 157 -3.70 3.32 -13.71
CA ALA A 157 -4.55 3.56 -12.55
C ALA A 157 -5.44 2.35 -12.27
N TRP A 158 -5.63 1.99 -11.01
CA TRP A 158 -6.45 0.84 -10.62
C TRP A 158 -7.94 1.03 -10.92
N ASN A 159 -8.39 2.27 -11.10
CA ASN A 159 -9.77 2.50 -11.54
C ASN A 159 -10.04 1.98 -12.96
N THR A 160 -9.02 1.56 -13.71
CA THR A 160 -9.23 0.86 -14.99
C THR A 160 -9.86 -0.54 -14.84
N VAL A 161 -9.72 -1.17 -13.66
CA VAL A 161 -10.21 -2.53 -13.38
C VAL A 161 -11.23 -2.60 -12.23
N ALA A 162 -11.42 -1.51 -11.48
CA ALA A 162 -12.36 -1.45 -10.37
C ALA A 162 -12.93 -0.04 -10.16
N ASN A 163 -14.00 0.08 -9.37
CA ASN A 163 -14.41 1.36 -8.81
C ASN A 163 -13.61 1.61 -7.52
N MET A 164 -12.79 2.65 -7.48
CA MET A 164 -11.80 2.87 -6.42
C MET A 164 -12.28 3.90 -5.41
N LEU A 165 -12.39 3.50 -4.14
CA LEU A 165 -12.76 4.35 -3.00
C LEU A 165 -11.55 4.53 -2.09
N PHE A 166 -11.12 5.77 -1.87
CA PHE A 166 -10.00 6.14 -0.99
C PHE A 166 -10.56 6.88 0.22
N VAL A 167 -10.16 6.48 1.43
CA VAL A 167 -10.61 7.12 2.68
C VAL A 167 -9.43 7.63 3.50
N GLU A 168 -9.47 8.90 3.91
CA GLU A 168 -8.48 9.45 4.84
C GLU A 168 -8.88 9.13 6.27
N ILE A 169 -8.08 8.33 6.98
CA ILE A 169 -8.42 7.83 8.30
C ILE A 169 -7.16 7.68 9.17
N PRO A 170 -7.22 7.98 10.49
CA PRO A 170 -8.35 8.51 11.28
C PRO A 170 -8.69 9.99 11.04
N ALA A 171 -9.64 10.52 11.80
CA ALA A 171 -9.84 11.97 11.91
C ALA A 171 -8.53 12.68 12.30
N GLY A 172 -8.22 13.77 11.61
CA GLY A 172 -6.93 14.48 11.67
C GLY A 172 -6.00 14.13 10.51
N VAL A 173 -6.28 13.08 9.73
CA VAL A 173 -5.52 12.73 8.52
C VAL A 173 -6.04 13.52 7.33
N GLY A 174 -5.13 14.21 6.63
CA GLY A 174 -5.46 14.96 5.44
C GLY A 174 -6.56 15.99 5.69
N TYR A 175 -7.73 15.78 5.11
CA TYR A 175 -8.91 16.62 5.30
C TYR A 175 -9.93 16.07 6.31
N SER A 176 -9.78 14.83 6.78
CA SER A 176 -10.65 14.23 7.80
C SER A 176 -10.52 14.95 9.13
N TYR A 177 -11.61 15.14 9.85
CA TYR A 177 -11.61 15.99 11.05
C TYR A 177 -12.60 15.51 12.13
N SER A 178 -12.43 16.07 13.32
CA SER A 178 -13.37 16.05 14.43
C SER A 178 -13.51 17.45 15.04
N ASN A 179 -14.73 17.82 15.43
CA ASN A 179 -14.98 19.03 16.20
C ASN A 179 -14.64 18.84 17.69
N THR A 180 -14.31 17.62 18.12
CA THR A 180 -13.98 17.27 19.50
C THR A 180 -12.47 17.12 19.65
N THR A 181 -11.82 18.05 20.35
CA THR A 181 -10.35 18.08 20.50
C THR A 181 -9.77 16.80 21.09
N SER A 182 -10.47 16.15 22.02
CA SER A 182 -9.98 14.91 22.64
C SER A 182 -9.90 13.73 21.66
N ASP A 183 -10.54 13.81 20.48
CA ASP A 183 -10.42 12.78 19.46
C ASP A 183 -9.01 12.74 18.87
N TYR A 184 -8.34 13.88 18.70
CA TYR A 184 -6.96 13.89 18.22
C TYR A 184 -5.99 13.29 19.25
N HIS A 185 -6.36 13.30 20.53
CA HIS A 185 -5.51 12.80 21.61
C HIS A 185 -5.82 11.37 22.05
N ASN A 186 -6.90 10.76 21.56
CA ASN A 186 -7.36 9.43 21.95
C ASN A 186 -7.67 8.55 20.73
N THR A 187 -6.69 8.47 19.82
CA THR A 187 -6.78 7.69 18.58
C THR A 187 -6.08 6.33 18.70
N GLY A 188 -6.43 5.37 17.86
CA GLY A 188 -5.80 4.06 17.81
C GLY A 188 -6.50 3.10 16.85
N ASP A 189 -6.02 1.85 16.79
CA ASP A 189 -6.52 0.82 15.87
C ASP A 189 -8.02 0.55 16.08
N LYS A 190 -8.45 0.43 17.33
CA LYS A 190 -9.86 0.14 17.65
C LYS A 190 -10.79 1.22 17.12
N ARG A 191 -10.52 2.49 17.43
CA ARG A 191 -11.39 3.59 16.99
C ARG A 191 -11.36 3.74 15.47
N SER A 192 -10.19 3.62 14.86
CA SER A 192 -10.04 3.71 13.41
C SER A 192 -10.84 2.60 12.71
N THR A 193 -10.88 1.39 13.28
CA THR A 193 -11.70 0.28 12.77
C THR A 193 -13.19 0.56 12.90
N ASP A 194 -13.65 1.04 14.07
CA ASP A 194 -15.05 1.38 14.33
C ASP A 194 -15.53 2.52 13.38
N ASP A 195 -14.71 3.56 13.21
CA ASP A 195 -14.98 4.69 12.31
C ASP A 195 -14.96 4.27 10.83
N ALA A 196 -14.01 3.41 10.41
CA ALA A 196 -13.95 2.90 9.03
C ALA A 196 -15.18 2.08 8.66
N TYR A 197 -15.66 1.24 9.59
CA TYR A 197 -16.88 0.46 9.37
C TYR A 197 -18.11 1.37 9.26
N THR A 198 -18.24 2.35 10.17
CA THR A 198 -19.33 3.33 10.14
C THR A 198 -19.30 4.15 8.85
N PHE A 199 -18.11 4.58 8.44
CA PHE A 199 -17.89 5.25 7.16
C PHE A 199 -18.41 4.40 6.00
N LEU A 200 -17.99 3.13 5.90
CA LEU A 200 -18.37 2.25 4.80
C LEU A 200 -19.89 2.06 4.73
N VAL A 201 -20.54 1.78 5.87
CA VAL A 201 -21.99 1.59 5.91
C VAL A 201 -22.71 2.86 5.46
N ASN A 202 -22.36 4.02 6.03
CA ASN A 202 -22.99 5.30 5.68
C ASN A 202 -22.71 5.69 4.22
N TRP A 203 -21.52 5.38 3.70
CA TRP A 203 -21.17 5.61 2.30
C TRP A 203 -22.01 4.74 1.37
N LEU A 204 -22.23 3.46 1.70
CA LEU A 204 -23.12 2.56 0.95
C LEU A 204 -24.60 2.97 1.02
N GLU A 205 -25.02 3.76 2.01
CA GLU A 205 -26.34 4.41 2.00
C GLU A 205 -26.41 5.57 1.01
N ARG A 206 -25.33 6.34 0.89
CA ARG A 206 -25.22 7.43 -0.09
C ARG A 206 -25.06 6.93 -1.52
N PHE A 207 -24.40 5.79 -1.69
CA PHE A 207 -24.09 5.14 -2.97
C PHE A 207 -24.75 3.74 -3.07
N PRO A 208 -26.09 3.64 -3.06
CA PRO A 208 -26.78 2.36 -2.92
C PRO A 208 -26.57 1.38 -4.06
N MET A 209 -26.18 1.86 -5.26
CA MET A 209 -25.85 1.01 -6.42
C MET A 209 -24.60 0.13 -6.21
N TYR A 210 -23.82 0.41 -5.16
CA TYR A 210 -22.63 -0.36 -4.81
C TYR A 210 -22.85 -1.40 -3.70
N ARG A 211 -24.04 -1.44 -3.07
CA ARG A 211 -24.33 -2.34 -1.94
C ARG A 211 -24.16 -3.83 -2.28
N ASP A 212 -24.60 -4.23 -3.46
CA ASP A 212 -24.56 -5.62 -3.91
C ASP A 212 -23.30 -5.97 -4.71
N ARG A 213 -22.34 -5.04 -4.81
CA ARG A 213 -21.09 -5.24 -5.54
C ARG A 213 -20.14 -6.14 -4.78
N ASP A 214 -19.36 -6.92 -5.51
CA ASP A 214 -18.20 -7.57 -4.94
C ASP A 214 -17.28 -6.49 -4.36
N PHE A 215 -16.99 -6.64 -3.06
CA PHE A 215 -16.27 -5.66 -2.29
C PHE A 215 -14.91 -6.19 -1.85
N PHE A 216 -13.89 -5.36 -1.99
CA PHE A 216 -12.52 -5.66 -1.64
C PHE A 216 -11.94 -4.55 -0.78
N ILE A 217 -11.07 -4.92 0.15
CA ILE A 217 -10.32 -3.96 0.97
C ILE A 217 -8.85 -4.12 0.66
N THR A 218 -8.21 -3.01 0.34
CA THR A 218 -6.82 -2.95 -0.05
C THR A 218 -6.11 -1.86 0.74
N GLY A 219 -4.82 -2.02 0.92
CA GLY A 219 -4.01 -1.00 1.58
C GLY A 219 -2.54 -1.32 1.57
N GLU A 220 -1.76 -0.43 2.17
CA GLU A 220 -0.30 -0.55 2.24
C GLU A 220 0.24 -0.20 3.63
N SER A 221 1.41 -0.72 3.99
CA SER A 221 2.16 -0.32 5.19
C SER A 221 1.42 -0.71 6.47
N TYR A 222 1.22 0.23 7.39
CA TYR A 222 0.41 0.07 8.59
C TYR A 222 -1.06 -0.29 8.31
N ALA A 223 -1.53 -0.21 7.05
CA ALA A 223 -2.82 -0.80 6.68
C ALA A 223 -2.82 -2.34 6.81
N GLY A 224 -1.66 -2.97 7.03
CA GLY A 224 -1.53 -4.31 7.61
C GLY A 224 -2.34 -4.50 8.89
N HIS A 225 -2.57 -3.44 9.67
CA HIS A 225 -3.48 -3.44 10.81
C HIS A 225 -4.90 -3.07 10.42
N TYR A 226 -5.09 -1.99 9.66
CA TYR A 226 -6.43 -1.49 9.33
C TYR A 226 -7.26 -2.47 8.53
N VAL A 227 -6.67 -3.09 7.50
CA VAL A 227 -7.39 -3.92 6.54
C VAL A 227 -7.92 -5.20 7.21
N PRO A 228 -7.11 -5.98 7.96
CA PRO A 228 -7.62 -7.18 8.62
C PRO A 228 -8.64 -6.90 9.71
N GLU A 229 -8.47 -5.83 10.49
CA GLU A 229 -9.41 -5.46 11.55
C GLU A 229 -10.77 -5.05 10.96
N LEU A 230 -10.78 -4.19 9.93
CA LEU A 230 -12.01 -3.78 9.25
C LEU A 230 -12.72 -4.97 8.59
N ALA A 231 -11.98 -5.82 7.87
CA ALA A 231 -12.53 -7.01 7.22
C ALA A 231 -13.18 -7.96 8.25
N ASN A 232 -12.52 -8.19 9.39
CA ASN A 232 -13.06 -9.03 10.46
C ASN A 232 -14.30 -8.41 11.12
N LEU A 233 -14.35 -7.09 11.26
CA LEU A 233 -15.53 -6.39 11.77
C LEU A 233 -16.72 -6.51 10.79
N ILE A 234 -16.47 -6.36 9.49
CA ILE A 234 -17.50 -6.57 8.45
C ILE A 234 -18.06 -8.00 8.50
N ILE A 235 -17.20 -9.03 8.51
CA ILE A 235 -17.64 -10.43 8.59
C ILE A 235 -18.48 -10.67 9.85
N SER A 236 -18.08 -10.08 10.97
CA SER A 236 -18.79 -10.24 12.24
C SER A 236 -20.16 -9.56 12.20
N ASN A 237 -20.25 -8.36 11.61
CA ASN A 237 -21.52 -7.63 11.47
C ASN A 237 -22.45 -8.21 10.41
N ASN A 238 -21.96 -8.77 9.31
CA ASN A 238 -22.79 -9.45 8.30
C ASN A 238 -23.60 -10.63 8.89
N ARG A 239 -23.14 -11.20 10.01
CA ARG A 239 -23.85 -12.27 10.73
C ARG A 239 -24.96 -11.75 11.64
N ALA A 240 -25.00 -10.45 11.94
CA ALA A 240 -26.01 -9.83 12.77
C ALA A 240 -27.33 -9.64 12.00
N ARG A 241 -28.47 -9.86 12.67
CA ARG A 241 -29.79 -9.68 12.06
C ARG A 241 -30.05 -8.21 11.73
N GLY A 242 -30.40 -7.91 10.46
CA GLY A 242 -30.74 -6.57 10.01
C GLY A 242 -29.54 -5.65 9.74
N ALA A 243 -28.31 -6.17 9.76
CA ALA A 243 -27.13 -5.42 9.37
C ALA A 243 -27.06 -5.20 7.85
N THR A 244 -26.42 -4.10 7.43
CA THR A 244 -26.03 -3.89 6.03
C THR A 244 -25.05 -4.98 5.62
N ASN A 245 -25.50 -5.89 4.74
CA ASN A 245 -24.65 -6.99 4.27
C ASN A 245 -23.65 -6.46 3.24
N VAL A 246 -22.36 -6.49 3.58
CA VAL A 246 -21.28 -6.12 2.67
C VAL A 246 -20.69 -7.37 2.04
N LYS A 247 -20.72 -7.47 0.71
CA LYS A 247 -20.26 -8.66 -0.04
C LYS A 247 -18.73 -8.72 -0.16
N LEU A 248 -18.04 -8.80 0.99
CA LEU A 248 -16.58 -8.89 1.08
C LEU A 248 -16.07 -10.17 0.38
N LYS A 249 -15.17 -10.01 -0.59
CA LYS A 249 -14.59 -11.10 -1.39
C LYS A 249 -13.11 -11.35 -1.12
N GLY A 250 -12.38 -10.34 -0.63
CA GLY A 250 -10.95 -10.48 -0.38
C GLY A 250 -10.32 -9.23 0.20
N VAL A 251 -9.11 -9.42 0.73
CA VAL A 251 -8.21 -8.35 1.14
C VAL A 251 -6.86 -8.46 0.42
N ALA A 252 -6.23 -7.34 0.06
CA ALA A 252 -4.87 -7.30 -0.45
C ALA A 252 -4.04 -6.23 0.24
N ILE A 253 -2.85 -6.57 0.73
CA ILE A 253 -2.03 -5.64 1.53
C ILE A 253 -0.60 -5.60 1.00
N GLY A 254 -0.18 -4.42 0.55
CA GLY A 254 1.17 -4.14 0.06
C GLY A 254 2.10 -3.78 1.22
N ASN A 255 3.35 -4.26 1.17
CA ASN A 255 4.41 -3.94 2.15
C ASN A 255 3.87 -3.85 3.58
N ALA A 256 3.20 -4.91 4.01
CA ALA A 256 2.36 -4.88 5.21
C ALA A 256 3.20 -4.95 6.49
N ASP A 257 2.92 -4.05 7.45
CA ASP A 257 3.33 -4.29 8.83
C ASP A 257 2.34 -5.27 9.47
N LEU A 258 2.79 -6.51 9.70
CA LEU A 258 1.97 -7.58 10.26
C LEU A 258 2.32 -7.92 11.72
N GLN A 259 3.54 -7.54 12.13
CA GLN A 259 4.05 -7.74 13.47
C GLN A 259 5.24 -6.81 13.73
N TYR A 260 4.99 -5.74 14.46
CA TYR A 260 5.92 -4.62 14.64
C TYR A 260 7.35 -5.04 15.03
N ASN A 261 7.46 -5.90 16.05
CA ASN A 261 8.77 -6.32 16.58
C ASN A 261 9.58 -7.15 15.57
N LEU A 262 8.89 -7.96 14.75
CA LEU A 262 9.54 -8.72 13.68
C LEU A 262 9.89 -7.83 12.50
N THR A 263 9.04 -6.86 12.18
CA THR A 263 9.33 -5.84 11.18
C THR A 263 10.62 -5.09 11.56
N LEU A 264 10.76 -4.66 12.82
CA LEU A 264 11.98 -3.99 13.29
C LEU A 264 13.23 -4.87 13.20
N ARG A 265 13.12 -6.15 13.58
CA ARG A 265 14.22 -7.12 13.41
C ARG A 265 14.62 -7.25 11.94
N ALA A 266 13.63 -7.45 11.08
CA ALA A 266 13.81 -7.62 9.66
C ALA A 266 14.46 -6.39 9.00
N THR A 267 14.19 -5.16 9.47
CA THR A 267 14.86 -3.95 8.99
C THR A 267 16.39 -4.04 9.16
N PHE A 268 16.89 -4.48 10.32
CA PHE A 268 18.34 -4.60 10.53
C PHE A 268 18.94 -5.80 9.80
N ASP A 269 18.20 -6.90 9.66
CA ASP A 269 18.60 -8.01 8.78
C ASP A 269 18.72 -7.53 7.32
N TYR A 270 17.74 -6.77 6.86
CA TYR A 270 17.68 -6.21 5.51
C TYR A 270 18.83 -5.24 5.24
N PHE A 271 19.11 -4.30 6.15
CA PHE A 271 20.26 -3.39 6.03
C PHE A 271 21.58 -4.14 5.88
N TRP A 272 21.78 -5.23 6.64
CA TRP A 272 22.99 -6.02 6.54
C TRP A 272 23.07 -6.79 5.22
N MET A 273 21.97 -7.41 4.79
CA MET A 273 21.89 -8.16 3.52
C MET A 273 22.10 -7.26 2.29
N HIS A 274 21.80 -5.97 2.39
CA HIS A 274 22.00 -4.98 1.34
C HIS A 274 23.29 -4.16 1.49
N ALA A 275 24.22 -4.62 2.35
CA ALA A 275 25.53 -3.99 2.59
C ALA A 275 25.46 -2.53 3.07
N MET A 276 24.36 -2.14 3.72
CA MET A 276 24.17 -0.79 4.27
C MET A 276 24.79 -0.64 5.66
N ILE A 277 25.01 -1.76 6.37
CA ILE A 277 25.69 -1.79 7.67
C ILE A 277 26.78 -2.87 7.70
N SER A 278 27.78 -2.66 8.55
CA SER A 278 28.88 -3.60 8.70
C SER A 278 28.44 -4.87 9.41
N GLY A 279 29.07 -6.00 9.09
CA GLY A 279 28.80 -7.28 9.78
C GLY A 279 29.11 -7.23 11.29
N LYS A 280 30.00 -6.33 11.73
CA LYS A 280 30.25 -6.10 13.17
C LYS A 280 29.01 -5.47 13.80
N THR A 281 28.51 -4.39 13.22
CA THR A 281 27.32 -3.67 13.70
C THR A 281 26.08 -4.55 13.70
N TYR A 282 25.88 -5.32 12.62
CA TYR A 282 24.82 -6.33 12.56
C TYR A 282 24.88 -7.31 13.74
N ARG A 283 26.03 -7.94 13.98
CA ARG A 283 26.20 -8.86 15.12
C ARG A 283 26.01 -8.17 16.47
N THR A 284 26.41 -6.91 16.60
CA THR A 284 26.16 -6.13 17.82
C THR A 284 24.66 -5.91 18.04
N VAL A 285 23.89 -5.60 16.99
CA VAL A 285 22.41 -5.52 17.08
C VAL A 285 21.84 -6.86 17.52
N GLN A 286 22.18 -7.96 16.83
CA GLN A 286 21.67 -9.31 17.16
C GLN A 286 22.03 -9.75 18.59
N ALA A 287 23.21 -9.37 19.10
CA ALA A 287 23.64 -9.76 20.44
C ALA A 287 22.98 -8.95 21.56
N ASN A 288 22.55 -7.71 21.30
CA ASN A 288 22.05 -6.80 22.33
C ASN A 288 20.53 -6.58 22.26
N CYS A 289 19.89 -6.87 21.12
CA CYS A 289 18.48 -6.59 20.88
C CYS A 289 17.63 -7.86 20.87
N GLY A 290 16.65 -7.93 21.77
CA GLY A 290 15.70 -9.05 21.86
C GLY A 290 14.45 -8.93 20.98
N PHE A 291 14.23 -7.77 20.33
CA PHE A 291 13.07 -7.49 19.47
C PHE A 291 11.74 -7.97 20.08
N ASN A 292 11.50 -7.61 21.35
CA ASN A 292 10.33 -8.02 22.13
C ASN A 292 9.60 -6.81 22.74
N GLY A 293 9.80 -5.63 22.16
CA GLY A 293 9.23 -4.36 22.63
C GLY A 293 9.94 -3.74 23.83
N THR A 294 10.95 -4.40 24.42
CA THR A 294 11.78 -3.82 25.49
C THR A 294 13.23 -3.69 25.03
N TYR A 295 13.72 -2.46 24.94
CA TYR A 295 15.06 -2.16 24.43
C TYR A 295 15.95 -1.62 25.56
N THR A 296 17.10 -2.25 25.75
CA THR A 296 18.14 -1.80 26.67
C THR A 296 18.94 -0.66 26.03
N LYS A 297 19.68 0.10 26.84
CA LYS A 297 20.58 1.14 26.33
C LYS A 297 21.61 0.57 25.34
N ASP A 298 22.08 -0.66 25.55
CA ASP A 298 23.03 -1.31 24.66
C ASP A 298 22.39 -1.68 23.32
N CYS A 299 21.13 -2.14 23.32
CA CYS A 299 20.37 -2.32 22.09
C CYS A 299 20.17 -0.99 21.36
N ASP A 300 19.73 0.07 22.07
CA ASP A 300 19.55 1.39 21.48
C ASP A 300 20.84 1.92 20.85
N ASN A 301 21.98 1.76 21.53
CA ASN A 301 23.30 2.12 21.00
C ASN A 301 23.66 1.32 19.74
N ALA A 302 23.36 0.02 19.72
CA ALA A 302 23.61 -0.84 18.57
C ALA A 302 22.75 -0.46 17.36
N MET A 303 21.46 -0.22 17.57
CA MET A 303 20.54 0.23 16.54
C MET A 303 20.92 1.62 16.01
N ASN A 304 21.29 2.55 16.89
CA ASN A 304 21.78 3.88 16.50
C ASN A 304 23.07 3.82 15.68
N LEU A 305 23.98 2.88 16.00
CA LEU A 305 25.16 2.64 15.18
C LEU A 305 24.79 2.14 13.79
N ALA A 306 23.83 1.21 13.69
CA ALA A 306 23.34 0.71 12.40
C ALA A 306 22.71 1.84 11.56
N ILE A 307 21.86 2.68 12.14
CA ILE A 307 21.28 3.85 11.45
C ILE A 307 22.38 4.82 10.99
N LYS A 308 23.40 5.04 11.82
CA LYS A 308 24.53 5.91 11.47
C LYS A 308 25.35 5.35 10.31
N GLU A 309 25.61 4.04 10.29
CA GLU A 309 26.32 3.37 9.18
C GLU A 309 25.51 3.40 7.89
N LYS A 310 24.20 3.15 7.96
CA LYS A 310 23.26 3.24 6.84
C LYS A 310 23.35 4.58 6.12
N GLY A 311 23.46 5.68 6.88
CA GLY A 311 23.51 7.03 6.34
C GLY A 311 22.17 7.51 5.76
N ASN A 312 22.25 8.49 4.87
CA ASN A 312 21.07 9.15 4.29
C ASN A 312 20.60 8.42 3.03
N VAL A 313 19.94 7.27 3.24
CA VAL A 313 19.28 6.45 2.22
C VAL A 313 17.77 6.49 2.46
N ASP A 314 16.99 6.56 1.39
CA ASP A 314 15.53 6.43 1.45
C ASP A 314 15.15 4.99 1.81
N ASP A 315 14.57 4.78 2.99
CA ASP A 315 14.20 3.44 3.44
C ASP A 315 12.98 2.88 2.72
N TYR A 316 12.17 3.74 2.08
CA TYR A 316 11.05 3.32 1.25
C TYR A 316 11.50 2.78 -0.10
N ASN A 317 12.70 3.15 -0.57
CA ASN A 317 13.34 2.55 -1.73
C ASN A 317 14.84 2.79 -1.66
N ILE A 318 15.59 1.78 -1.23
CA ILE A 318 17.02 1.92 -0.92
C ILE A 318 17.91 2.31 -2.12
N TYR A 319 17.38 2.21 -3.34
CA TYR A 319 18.08 2.58 -4.57
C TYR A 319 17.55 3.88 -5.19
N ALA A 320 16.47 4.45 -4.66
CA ALA A 320 15.91 5.69 -5.15
C ALA A 320 16.75 6.91 -4.70
N PRO A 321 16.79 7.98 -5.51
CA PRO A 321 17.35 9.24 -5.07
C PRO A 321 16.44 9.88 -4.01
N ILE A 322 17.04 10.64 -3.09
CA ILE A 322 16.30 11.50 -2.16
C ILE A 322 15.94 12.85 -2.82
N CYS A 323 14.79 13.42 -2.47
CA CYS A 323 14.46 14.79 -2.86
C CYS A 323 15.36 15.77 -2.10
N ARG A 324 16.20 16.54 -2.81
CA ARG A 324 17.10 17.53 -2.19
C ARG A 324 16.50 18.93 -2.13
N ASP A 325 15.82 19.33 -3.19
CA ASP A 325 15.19 20.63 -3.31
C ASP A 325 13.96 20.51 -4.24
N ALA A 326 12.77 20.69 -3.68
CA ALA A 326 11.53 20.68 -4.44
C ALA A 326 11.28 21.99 -5.20
N SER A 327 11.96 23.09 -4.82
CA SER A 327 11.84 24.41 -5.44
C SER A 327 12.71 24.58 -6.69
N SER A 328 13.83 23.85 -6.71
CA SER A 328 14.68 23.68 -7.89
C SER A 328 14.84 22.18 -8.10
N PRO A 329 13.85 21.51 -8.74
CA PRO A 329 13.98 20.11 -9.09
C PRO A 329 15.10 20.02 -10.12
N LEU A 330 16.34 19.88 -9.63
CA LEU A 330 17.46 19.46 -10.43
C LEU A 330 16.94 18.25 -11.19
N ARG A 331 17.06 18.29 -12.53
CA ARG A 331 16.95 17.09 -13.36
C ARG A 331 18.02 16.14 -12.85
N SER A 332 17.70 15.39 -11.80
CA SER A 332 18.47 14.24 -11.36
C SER A 332 18.73 13.44 -12.63
N SER A 333 19.94 12.93 -12.80
CA SER A 333 20.35 12.38 -14.08
C SER A 333 19.63 11.07 -14.45
N ASP A 334 18.60 10.62 -13.70
CA ASP A 334 17.75 9.48 -14.10
C ASP A 334 16.37 9.38 -13.39
N PRO A 335 15.44 10.36 -13.48
CA PRO A 335 14.04 10.21 -13.04
C PRO A 335 13.27 9.12 -13.83
N VAL A 336 13.91 8.54 -14.85
CA VAL A 336 13.36 7.51 -15.72
C VAL A 336 13.23 6.16 -15.00
N VAL A 337 14.09 5.88 -14.01
CA VAL A 337 14.21 4.54 -13.40
C VAL A 337 13.43 4.38 -12.10
N PHE A 338 13.38 5.41 -11.24
CA PHE A 338 12.77 5.33 -9.88
C PHE A 338 11.67 6.35 -9.62
N GLY A 339 11.27 7.11 -10.66
CA GLY A 339 10.34 8.23 -10.53
C GLY A 339 10.99 9.51 -10.01
N ASP A 340 10.19 10.57 -9.93
CA ASP A 340 10.62 11.85 -9.38
C ASP A 340 10.54 11.79 -7.85
N PRO A 341 11.66 11.94 -7.10
CA PRO A 341 11.64 11.81 -5.66
C PRO A 341 10.86 12.93 -4.95
N CYS A 342 10.58 14.05 -5.62
CA CYS A 342 9.90 15.21 -5.05
C CYS A 342 8.38 15.24 -5.29
N THR A 343 7.79 14.19 -5.89
CA THR A 343 6.35 14.20 -6.25
C THR A 343 5.42 14.46 -5.06
N ASN A 344 5.77 13.97 -3.87
CA ASN A 344 5.03 14.24 -2.64
C ASN A 344 4.90 15.75 -2.34
N HIS A 345 5.95 16.53 -2.58
CA HIS A 345 5.90 17.98 -2.42
C HIS A 345 4.93 18.64 -3.40
N TYR A 346 4.87 18.13 -4.63
CA TYR A 346 3.96 18.66 -5.66
C TYR A 346 2.50 18.38 -5.29
N VAL A 347 2.21 17.17 -4.83
CA VAL A 347 0.88 16.78 -4.30
C VAL A 347 0.50 17.64 -3.10
N SER A 348 1.38 17.76 -2.11
CA SER A 348 1.13 18.58 -0.92
C SER A 348 0.86 20.05 -1.28
N SER A 349 1.64 20.63 -2.19
CA SER A 349 1.42 22.00 -2.65
C SER A 349 0.09 22.14 -3.39
N TYR A 350 -0.27 21.19 -4.24
CA TYR A 350 -1.51 21.20 -5.02
C TYR A 350 -2.76 21.06 -4.13
N LEU A 351 -2.75 20.14 -3.18
CA LEU A 351 -3.88 19.88 -2.26
C LEU A 351 -4.09 21.02 -1.25
N ASN A 352 -3.10 21.85 -1.00
CA ASN A 352 -3.28 23.05 -0.17
C ASN A 352 -3.84 24.27 -0.93
N ARG A 353 -4.11 24.17 -2.24
CA ARG A 353 -4.70 25.26 -3.01
C ARG A 353 -6.20 25.43 -2.70
N PRO A 354 -6.70 26.64 -2.38
CA PRO A 354 -8.11 26.85 -2.05
C PRO A 354 -9.09 26.41 -3.14
N GLU A 355 -8.75 26.61 -4.41
CA GLU A 355 -9.55 26.17 -5.56
C GLU A 355 -9.63 24.65 -5.69
N VAL A 356 -8.56 23.93 -5.32
CA VAL A 356 -8.54 22.46 -5.30
C VAL A 356 -9.41 21.95 -4.17
N GLN A 357 -9.28 22.52 -2.97
CA GLN A 357 -10.12 22.19 -1.82
C GLN A 357 -11.61 22.41 -2.13
N ARG A 358 -11.96 23.54 -2.78
CA ARG A 358 -13.34 23.79 -3.23
C ARG A 358 -13.84 22.76 -4.22
N ALA A 359 -13.05 22.37 -5.22
CA ALA A 359 -13.45 21.38 -6.22
C ALA A 359 -13.66 19.98 -5.62
N LEU A 360 -12.89 19.65 -4.58
CA LEU A 360 -12.99 18.40 -3.82
C LEU A 360 -14.07 18.42 -2.73
N HIS A 361 -14.76 19.55 -2.52
CA HIS A 361 -15.64 19.75 -1.38
C HIS A 361 -14.93 19.47 -0.04
N ALA A 362 -13.62 19.74 0.02
CA ALA A 362 -12.74 19.55 1.16
C ALA A 362 -12.61 20.85 1.98
N ASN A 363 -12.10 20.72 3.21
CA ASN A 363 -11.84 21.84 4.12
C ASN A 363 -13.07 22.77 4.32
N THR A 364 -14.26 22.19 4.35
CA THR A 364 -15.52 22.95 4.41
C THR A 364 -15.77 23.61 5.76
N THR A 365 -15.06 23.17 6.81
CA THR A 365 -15.14 23.68 8.18
C THR A 365 -14.05 24.70 8.52
N GLY A 366 -13.10 24.97 7.62
CA GLY A 366 -11.96 25.84 7.90
C GLY A 366 -10.99 25.20 8.89
N LEU A 367 -10.45 24.03 8.54
CA LEU A 367 -9.43 23.31 9.29
C LEU A 367 -8.28 24.26 9.67
N ASN A 368 -7.86 24.19 10.93
CA ASN A 368 -6.79 25.01 11.48
C ASN A 368 -5.39 24.46 11.18
N TYR A 369 -5.29 23.44 10.33
CA TYR A 369 -4.06 22.84 9.85
C TYR A 369 -4.12 22.71 8.32
N PRO A 370 -2.96 22.82 7.63
CA PRO A 370 -2.89 22.51 6.21
C PRO A 370 -3.03 21.00 5.99
N TRP A 371 -3.38 20.62 4.77
CA TRP A 371 -3.29 19.24 4.35
C TRP A 371 -1.81 18.80 4.33
N THR A 372 -1.52 17.63 4.89
CA THR A 372 -0.18 17.02 4.89
C THR A 372 -0.29 15.53 4.56
N ASP A 373 0.77 14.97 3.94
CA ASP A 373 0.80 13.54 3.56
C ASP A 373 0.53 12.62 4.76
N CYS A 374 1.17 12.89 5.89
CA CYS A 374 0.96 12.16 7.14
C CYS A 374 0.85 13.11 8.33
N SER A 375 -0.20 12.96 9.12
CA SER A 375 -0.52 13.83 10.27
C SER A 375 0.19 13.37 11.55
N SER A 376 1.52 13.37 11.56
CA SER A 376 2.31 12.83 12.68
C SER A 376 1.99 13.49 14.02
N GLN A 377 1.91 14.82 14.08
CA GLN A 377 1.65 15.55 15.33
C GLN A 377 0.22 15.33 15.87
N LEU A 378 -0.77 15.25 14.97
CA LEU A 378 -2.17 15.09 15.38
C LEU A 378 -2.49 13.64 15.72
N VAL A 379 -1.92 12.68 15.00
CA VAL A 379 -2.32 11.27 15.04
C VAL A 379 -1.23 10.40 15.67
N PHE A 380 -0.02 10.44 15.12
CA PHE A 380 1.05 9.51 15.50
C PHE A 380 1.47 9.67 16.96
N ASP A 381 1.70 10.90 17.43
CA ASP A 381 2.09 11.19 18.81
C ASP A 381 0.98 10.84 19.84
N ASN A 382 -0.25 10.63 19.35
CA ASN A 382 -1.43 10.40 20.16
C ASN A 382 -2.01 8.98 20.04
N TRP A 383 -1.34 8.07 19.33
CA TRP A 383 -1.79 6.68 19.13
C TRP A 383 -1.78 5.88 20.45
N LYS A 384 -2.94 5.39 20.90
CA LYS A 384 -3.15 4.78 22.24
C LYS A 384 -3.17 3.27 22.23
N ASP A 385 -3.67 2.66 21.16
CA ASP A 385 -3.73 1.22 21.00
C ASP A 385 -3.22 0.81 19.62
N SER A 386 -2.31 -0.16 19.64
CA SER A 386 -1.80 -0.88 18.49
C SER A 386 -1.45 -2.29 18.98
N PRO A 387 -2.16 -3.34 18.54
CA PRO A 387 -1.75 -4.71 18.82
C PRO A 387 -0.34 -4.97 18.28
N GLU A 388 0.47 -5.77 18.96
CA GLU A 388 1.82 -6.08 18.46
C GLU A 388 1.78 -6.86 17.14
N THR A 389 0.74 -7.65 16.92
CA THR A 389 0.58 -8.55 15.77
C THR A 389 -0.87 -8.62 15.32
N VAL A 390 -1.05 -8.77 14.02
CA VAL A 390 -2.36 -8.95 13.35
C VAL A 390 -2.50 -10.33 12.71
N LEU A 391 -1.52 -11.22 12.93
CA LEU A 391 -1.55 -12.59 12.41
C LEU A 391 -2.80 -13.38 12.85
N PRO A 392 -3.33 -13.25 14.09
CA PRO A 392 -4.61 -13.86 14.46
C PRO A 392 -5.77 -13.35 13.59
N SER A 393 -5.79 -12.05 13.27
CA SER A 393 -6.79 -11.43 12.40
C SER A 393 -6.68 -11.96 10.97
N ILE A 394 -5.48 -12.16 10.44
CA ILE A 394 -5.24 -12.82 9.15
C ILE A 394 -5.76 -14.27 9.15
N ARG A 395 -5.45 -15.06 10.18
CA ARG A 395 -5.96 -16.45 10.31
C ARG A 395 -7.49 -16.51 10.31
N LYS A 396 -8.14 -15.55 10.97
CA LYS A 396 -9.60 -15.45 11.02
C LYS A 396 -10.20 -15.14 9.63
N LEU A 397 -9.55 -14.27 8.85
CA LEU A 397 -9.95 -14.00 7.46
C LEU A 397 -9.84 -15.26 6.60
N ILE A 398 -8.70 -15.96 6.66
CA ILE A 398 -8.49 -17.21 5.92
C ILE A 398 -9.58 -18.24 6.28
N SER A 399 -9.84 -18.42 7.58
CA SER A 399 -10.85 -19.36 8.08
C SER A 399 -12.28 -19.00 7.68
N SER A 400 -12.55 -17.73 7.36
CA SER A 400 -13.85 -17.27 6.88
C SER A 400 -14.08 -17.52 5.38
N GLY A 401 -13.06 -17.98 4.65
CA GLY A 401 -13.09 -18.08 3.18
C GLY A 401 -12.80 -16.75 2.47
N THR A 402 -12.38 -15.72 3.20
CA THR A 402 -11.94 -14.45 2.60
C THR A 402 -10.58 -14.66 1.96
N ARG A 403 -10.44 -14.28 0.67
CA ARG A 403 -9.17 -14.37 -0.04
C ARG A 403 -8.19 -13.35 0.52
N VAL A 404 -7.01 -13.79 0.97
CA VAL A 404 -5.96 -12.91 1.48
C VAL A 404 -4.81 -12.85 0.48
N TRP A 405 -4.41 -11.64 0.10
CA TRP A 405 -3.22 -11.42 -0.71
C TRP A 405 -2.24 -10.50 0.01
N LEU A 406 -0.99 -10.93 0.12
CA LEU A 406 0.11 -10.10 0.60
C LEU A 406 1.07 -9.88 -0.57
N TYR A 407 1.62 -8.68 -0.68
CA TYR A 407 2.63 -8.41 -1.68
C TYR A 407 3.68 -7.42 -1.18
N SER A 408 4.94 -7.57 -1.60
CA SER A 408 6.04 -6.72 -1.10
C SER A 408 6.99 -6.32 -2.22
N GLY A 409 7.36 -5.05 -2.28
CA GLY A 409 8.51 -4.58 -3.06
C GLY A 409 9.84 -5.04 -2.43
N ASP A 410 10.77 -5.54 -3.24
CA ASP A 410 12.06 -6.06 -2.75
C ASP A 410 13.10 -4.97 -2.44
N MET A 411 12.83 -3.71 -2.78
CA MET A 411 13.66 -2.53 -2.45
C MET A 411 13.17 -1.76 -1.21
N ASP A 412 12.10 -2.23 -0.55
CA ASP A 412 11.58 -1.65 0.69
C ASP A 412 12.34 -2.16 1.93
N ALA A 413 12.90 -1.25 2.73
CA ALA A 413 13.52 -1.57 4.00
C ALA A 413 12.58 -1.38 5.21
N VAL A 414 11.44 -0.70 5.05
CA VAL A 414 10.48 -0.39 6.12
C VAL A 414 9.64 -1.63 6.44
N CYS A 415 8.94 -2.17 5.44
CA CYS A 415 8.12 -3.38 5.55
C CYS A 415 8.58 -4.40 4.50
N SER A 416 9.85 -4.78 4.64
CA SER A 416 10.58 -5.59 3.67
C SER A 416 9.94 -6.94 3.36
N VAL A 417 10.37 -7.53 2.23
CA VAL A 417 10.12 -8.94 1.91
C VAL A 417 10.50 -9.86 3.09
N THR A 418 11.58 -9.56 3.81
CA THR A 418 12.04 -10.33 4.97
C THR A 418 11.03 -10.30 6.12
N SER A 419 10.44 -9.13 6.44
CA SER A 419 9.45 -9.06 7.54
C SER A 419 8.19 -9.85 7.20
N THR A 420 7.75 -9.79 5.94
CA THR A 420 6.58 -10.55 5.48
C THR A 420 6.84 -12.04 5.51
N GLN A 421 8.04 -12.50 5.11
CA GLN A 421 8.41 -13.92 5.22
C GLN A 421 8.43 -14.41 6.67
N TYR A 422 9.00 -13.65 7.61
CA TYR A 422 8.94 -14.01 9.03
C TYR A 422 7.50 -14.15 9.55
N ALA A 423 6.60 -13.27 9.12
CA ALA A 423 5.17 -13.36 9.45
C ALA A 423 4.52 -14.62 8.84
N LEU A 424 4.86 -14.97 7.59
CA LEU A 424 4.36 -16.18 6.92
C LEU A 424 4.86 -17.46 7.59
N ASP A 425 6.12 -17.50 8.05
CA ASP A 425 6.68 -18.63 8.79
C ASP A 425 5.93 -18.87 10.10
N ILE A 426 5.49 -17.80 10.79
CA ILE A 426 4.66 -17.91 12.00
C ILE A 426 3.23 -18.33 11.68
N LEU A 427 2.71 -17.90 10.52
CA LEU A 427 1.40 -18.35 10.04
C LEU A 427 1.41 -19.86 9.74
N ASP A 428 2.55 -20.42 9.31
CA ASP A 428 2.75 -21.86 9.09
C ASP A 428 1.59 -22.49 8.31
N LEU A 429 1.21 -21.82 7.20
CA LEU A 429 0.11 -22.27 6.37
C LEU A 429 0.58 -23.37 5.42
N PRO A 430 -0.26 -24.37 5.11
CA PRO A 430 0.07 -25.38 4.10
C PRO A 430 0.32 -24.73 2.74
N THR A 431 1.45 -25.05 2.12
CA THR A 431 1.77 -24.62 0.74
C THR A 431 0.94 -25.43 -0.26
N GLU A 432 0.17 -24.75 -1.10
CA GLU A 432 -0.59 -25.34 -2.21
C GLU A 432 0.15 -25.20 -3.54
N THR A 433 0.85 -24.07 -3.74
CA THR A 433 1.74 -23.89 -4.90
C THR A 433 3.09 -23.37 -4.44
N SER A 434 4.15 -24.08 -4.81
CA SER A 434 5.52 -23.77 -4.40
C SER A 434 5.99 -22.40 -4.90
N TRP A 435 6.96 -21.84 -4.15
CA TRP A 435 7.67 -20.62 -4.51
C TRP A 435 8.25 -20.70 -5.91
N ARG A 436 7.88 -19.76 -6.77
CA ARG A 436 8.30 -19.73 -8.18
C ARG A 436 8.37 -18.31 -8.72
N PRO A 437 9.18 -18.05 -9.75
CA PRO A 437 9.20 -16.73 -10.39
C PRO A 437 7.89 -16.50 -11.16
N TRP A 438 7.40 -15.25 -11.14
CA TRP A 438 6.43 -14.77 -12.13
C TRP A 438 7.13 -13.82 -13.10
N ARG A 439 6.66 -13.80 -14.35
CA ARG A 439 7.37 -13.17 -15.47
C ARG A 439 6.51 -12.21 -16.25
N VAL A 440 7.19 -11.22 -16.84
CA VAL A 440 6.62 -10.17 -17.67
C VAL A 440 7.55 -10.03 -18.87
N ASN A 441 7.03 -10.23 -20.08
CA ASN A 441 7.83 -10.25 -21.32
C ASN A 441 9.08 -11.14 -21.19
N ASN A 442 8.90 -12.31 -20.58
CA ASN A 442 9.92 -13.31 -20.29
C ASN A 442 11.00 -12.92 -19.24
N GLU A 443 10.94 -11.72 -18.66
CA GLU A 443 11.80 -11.30 -17.54
C GLU A 443 11.16 -11.62 -16.19
N VAL A 444 11.98 -11.97 -15.18
CA VAL A 444 11.47 -12.19 -13.81
C VAL A 444 11.09 -10.85 -13.21
N ALA A 445 9.80 -10.68 -12.92
CA ALA A 445 9.25 -9.49 -12.31
C ALA A 445 8.97 -9.66 -10.81
N GLY A 446 9.13 -10.89 -10.30
CA GLY A 446 9.12 -11.20 -8.88
C GLY A 446 8.92 -12.69 -8.65
N TYR A 447 8.50 -13.05 -7.43
CA TYR A 447 8.21 -14.43 -7.04
C TYR A 447 6.83 -14.53 -6.41
N VAL A 448 6.24 -15.72 -6.45
CA VAL A 448 4.94 -15.99 -5.86
C VAL A 448 4.92 -17.36 -5.19
N VAL A 449 4.20 -17.45 -4.08
CA VAL A 449 3.84 -18.68 -3.38
C VAL A 449 2.34 -18.66 -3.04
N GLY A 450 1.68 -19.78 -3.21
CA GLY A 450 0.29 -19.96 -2.82
C GLY A 450 0.20 -20.87 -1.60
N TYR A 451 -0.36 -20.35 -0.53
CA TYR A 451 -0.74 -21.10 0.65
C TYR A 451 -2.26 -21.31 0.68
N LYS A 452 -2.71 -22.25 1.50
CA LYS A 452 -4.14 -22.45 1.74
C LYS A 452 -4.81 -21.17 2.24
N GLY A 453 -5.59 -20.53 1.37
CA GLY A 453 -6.34 -19.28 1.62
C GLY A 453 -5.52 -17.99 1.64
N LEU A 454 -4.23 -18.03 1.32
CA LEU A 454 -3.36 -16.85 1.24
C LEU A 454 -2.39 -16.96 0.07
N VAL A 455 -2.26 -15.90 -0.71
CA VAL A 455 -1.18 -15.77 -1.71
C VAL A 455 -0.17 -14.74 -1.20
N TYR A 456 1.12 -14.99 -1.46
CA TYR A 456 2.17 -14.00 -1.25
C TYR A 456 2.97 -13.81 -2.53
N ALA A 457 3.21 -12.54 -2.91
CA ALA A 457 4.01 -12.19 -4.08
C ALA A 457 5.06 -11.13 -3.76
N THR A 458 6.26 -11.25 -4.33
CA THR A 458 7.25 -10.18 -4.35
C THR A 458 7.20 -9.44 -5.66
N VAL A 459 7.59 -8.17 -5.65
CA VAL A 459 7.70 -7.32 -6.84
C VAL A 459 9.13 -6.82 -6.95
N LYS A 460 9.84 -7.33 -7.96
CA LYS A 460 11.26 -7.06 -8.18
C LYS A 460 11.45 -5.61 -8.63
N GLY A 461 12.31 -4.88 -7.94
CA GLY A 461 12.64 -3.49 -8.27
C GLY A 461 11.62 -2.46 -7.76
N ALA A 462 10.70 -2.86 -6.89
CA ALA A 462 9.69 -1.98 -6.30
C ALA A 462 10.07 -1.64 -4.85
N GLY A 463 9.79 -0.40 -4.44
CA GLY A 463 9.93 0.07 -3.07
C GLY A 463 8.69 -0.20 -2.23
N HIS A 464 8.49 0.61 -1.19
CA HIS A 464 7.37 0.53 -0.26
C HIS A 464 6.04 0.79 -0.94
N MET A 465 5.96 1.94 -1.64
CA MET A 465 4.87 2.27 -2.56
C MET A 465 5.08 1.52 -3.87
N ILE A 466 4.66 0.25 -3.93
CA ILE A 466 5.00 -0.67 -5.03
C ILE A 466 4.59 -0.09 -6.40
N ILE A 467 3.50 0.66 -6.42
CA ILE A 467 2.85 1.16 -7.63
C ILE A 467 3.52 2.46 -8.14
N ARG A 468 4.53 2.99 -7.42
CA ARG A 468 5.37 4.10 -7.90
C ARG A 468 6.48 3.53 -8.79
N LYS A 469 6.40 3.73 -10.12
CA LYS A 469 7.40 3.36 -11.15
C LYS A 469 8.53 2.46 -10.64
N ALA A 470 8.31 1.16 -10.67
CA ALA A 470 9.38 0.21 -10.43
C ALA A 470 10.36 0.19 -11.62
N GLN A 471 11.58 -0.23 -11.32
CA GLN A 471 12.71 -0.28 -12.24
C GLN A 471 12.33 -0.89 -13.61
N LYS A 472 12.73 -0.23 -14.72
CA LYS A 472 13.00 -0.97 -15.96
C LYS A 472 14.20 -1.86 -15.70
N ALA A 473 14.13 -3.17 -15.97
CA ALA A 473 15.26 -4.07 -15.79
C ALA A 473 16.53 -3.41 -16.34
N ILE A 474 17.49 -3.10 -15.47
CA ILE A 474 18.76 -2.52 -15.90
C ILE A 474 19.42 -3.60 -16.74
N PRO A 475 19.64 -3.41 -18.07
CA PRO A 475 20.57 -4.26 -18.76
C PRO A 475 21.91 -4.06 -18.05
N VAL A 476 22.38 -5.10 -17.36
CA VAL A 476 23.75 -5.12 -16.84
C VAL A 476 24.65 -5.01 -18.06
N TYR A 477 25.09 -3.79 -18.37
CA TYR A 477 26.06 -3.53 -19.41
C TYR A 477 27.41 -4.08 -18.91
N VAL A 478 27.59 -5.40 -19.04
CA VAL A 478 28.94 -5.94 -19.20
C VAL A 478 29.38 -5.44 -20.57
N LYS A 479 30.13 -4.33 -20.62
CA LYS A 479 30.81 -3.91 -21.86
C LYS A 479 31.67 -5.09 -22.31
N PRO A 480 31.32 -5.80 -23.39
CA PRO A 480 32.28 -6.70 -23.98
C PRO A 480 33.24 -5.76 -24.75
N GLN A 481 34.54 -5.80 -24.42
CA GLN A 481 35.54 -5.22 -25.30
C GLN A 481 35.50 -6.01 -26.62
N ILE A 482 34.70 -5.54 -27.58
CA ILE A 482 34.71 -6.05 -28.95
C ILE A 482 35.49 -5.04 -29.81
N PRO A 483 36.53 -5.47 -30.54
CA PRO A 483 37.34 -4.58 -31.36
C PRO A 483 36.53 -3.96 -32.50
N ASN A 484 36.86 -2.70 -32.80
CA ASN A 484 36.23 -1.83 -33.79
C ASN A 484 35.88 -2.51 -35.13
N LYS A 485 34.59 -2.77 -35.36
CA LYS A 485 34.05 -2.95 -36.73
C LYS A 485 32.69 -2.24 -36.89
N GLY A 486 32.67 -1.25 -37.79
CA GLY A 486 31.51 -0.84 -38.60
C GLY A 486 30.39 -0.02 -37.95
N LEU A 487 30.36 1.29 -38.22
CA LEU A 487 29.32 2.25 -37.80
C LEU A 487 27.88 1.90 -38.28
N ARG A 488 27.75 1.09 -39.35
CA ARG A 488 26.47 0.75 -40.00
C ARG A 488 25.70 -0.38 -39.29
N ILE A 489 26.40 -1.27 -38.58
CA ILE A 489 25.77 -2.35 -37.77
C ILE A 489 25.20 -1.78 -36.46
N ARG A 490 25.83 -0.72 -35.91
CA ARG A 490 25.33 -0.03 -34.71
C ARG A 490 23.94 0.56 -34.91
N LYS A 491 23.67 1.19 -36.06
CA LYS A 491 22.37 1.82 -36.32
C LYS A 491 21.25 0.81 -36.50
N LEU A 492 21.50 -0.29 -37.21
CA LEU A 492 20.53 -1.38 -37.39
C LEU A 492 20.31 -2.21 -36.12
N GLN A 493 21.31 -2.37 -35.25
CA GLN A 493 21.12 -3.02 -33.95
C GLN A 493 20.41 -2.10 -32.94
N GLN A 494 20.66 -0.80 -32.97
CA GLN A 494 19.98 0.18 -32.11
C GLN A 494 18.50 0.36 -32.51
N GLU A 495 18.20 0.43 -33.81
CA GLU A 495 16.81 0.46 -34.33
C GLU A 495 16.06 -0.88 -34.15
N ARG A 496 16.77 -1.99 -33.91
CA ARG A 496 16.19 -3.31 -33.59
C ARG A 496 16.02 -3.52 -32.07
N LEU A 497 16.89 -2.94 -31.25
CA LEU A 497 16.73 -2.84 -29.79
C LEU A 497 15.57 -1.91 -29.41
N GLU A 498 15.39 -0.80 -30.13
CA GLU A 498 14.25 0.12 -29.93
C GLU A 498 12.91 -0.52 -30.33
N ARG A 499 12.90 -1.48 -31.26
CA ARG A 499 11.70 -2.24 -31.67
C ARG A 499 11.41 -3.47 -30.80
N LEU A 500 12.38 -3.96 -30.03
CA LEU A 500 12.20 -5.05 -29.05
C LEU A 500 11.87 -4.51 -27.64
N ASN A 501 11.76 -3.19 -27.47
CA ASN A 501 11.37 -2.52 -26.23
C ASN A 501 9.86 -2.62 -25.94
N GLY A 502 9.29 -3.82 -26.10
CA GLY A 502 8.05 -4.18 -25.42
C GLY A 502 8.36 -4.32 -23.93
N THR A 503 8.48 -3.21 -23.22
CA THR A 503 8.69 -3.16 -21.76
C THR A 503 7.33 -2.95 -21.10
N THR A 504 6.74 -4.02 -20.56
CA THR A 504 5.56 -3.93 -19.70
C THR A 504 6.03 -3.42 -18.35
N ASN A 505 5.45 -2.30 -17.92
CA ASN A 505 5.77 -1.62 -16.67
C ASN A 505 5.21 -2.46 -15.50
N VAL A 506 5.90 -2.55 -14.37
CA VAL A 506 5.40 -3.25 -13.16
C VAL A 506 4.00 -2.78 -12.76
N GLU A 507 3.70 -1.50 -12.96
CA GLU A 507 2.37 -0.92 -12.75
C GLU A 507 1.29 -1.61 -13.62
N GLU A 508 1.59 -1.94 -14.87
CA GLU A 508 0.69 -2.62 -15.80
C GLU A 508 0.36 -4.04 -15.32
N VAL A 509 1.34 -4.68 -14.69
CA VAL A 509 1.23 -6.06 -14.22
C VAL A 509 0.47 -6.12 -12.89
N LEU A 510 0.66 -5.13 -12.02
CA LEU A 510 -0.16 -5.00 -10.81
C LEU A 510 -1.61 -4.74 -11.16
N VAL A 511 -1.90 -3.90 -12.17
CA VAL A 511 -3.27 -3.74 -12.70
C VAL A 511 -3.80 -5.06 -13.24
N PHE A 512 -2.99 -5.83 -13.97
CA PHE A 512 -3.37 -7.14 -14.46
C PHE A 512 -3.71 -8.10 -13.31
N PHE A 513 -2.86 -8.21 -12.30
CA PHE A 513 -3.08 -9.11 -11.16
C PHE A 513 -4.24 -8.68 -10.28
N ILE A 514 -4.38 -7.38 -10.02
CA ILE A 514 -5.54 -6.85 -9.31
C ILE A 514 -6.80 -7.12 -10.13
N GLY A 515 -6.75 -6.95 -11.45
CA GLY A 515 -7.81 -7.36 -12.37
C GLY A 515 -8.20 -8.83 -12.19
N GLU A 516 -7.24 -9.75 -12.23
CA GLU A 516 -7.51 -11.19 -11.99
C GLU A 516 -8.10 -11.44 -10.61
N TRP A 517 -7.51 -10.81 -9.59
CA TRP A 517 -7.91 -10.97 -8.21
C TRP A 517 -9.35 -10.48 -7.98
N VAL A 518 -9.74 -9.37 -8.61
CA VAL A 518 -11.11 -8.85 -8.52
C VAL A 518 -12.08 -9.50 -9.51
N GLY A 519 -11.62 -10.43 -10.35
CA GLY A 519 -12.46 -11.24 -11.24
C GLY A 519 -12.72 -10.64 -12.62
N GLU A 520 -11.89 -9.71 -13.10
CA GLU A 520 -12.03 -9.12 -14.43
C GLU A 520 -11.60 -10.07 -15.55
N PRO A 521 -12.37 -10.21 -16.66
CA PRO A 521 -11.98 -11.04 -17.81
C PRO A 521 -10.66 -10.60 -18.46
N ALA A 522 -9.88 -11.54 -19.00
CA ALA A 522 -8.62 -11.19 -19.69
C ALA A 522 -8.85 -10.36 -20.96
N SER A 523 -9.98 -10.54 -21.64
CA SER A 523 -10.34 -9.83 -22.88
C SER A 523 -10.66 -8.35 -22.68
N SER A 524 -10.93 -7.89 -21.45
CA SER A 524 -11.15 -6.47 -21.13
C SER A 524 -9.87 -5.75 -20.67
N ARG A 525 -8.77 -6.50 -20.50
CA ARG A 525 -7.47 -6.04 -20.02
C ARG A 525 -6.53 -6.03 -21.22
N GLY A 526 -6.29 -4.87 -21.84
CA GLY A 526 -5.49 -4.75 -23.09
C GLY A 526 -4.22 -5.60 -23.08
N GLU A 527 -3.82 -6.12 -24.25
CA GLU A 527 -2.77 -7.14 -24.46
C GLU A 527 -1.42 -6.80 -23.80
N ALA A 528 -1.28 -7.04 -22.50
CA ALA A 528 0.00 -7.37 -21.93
C ALA A 528 0.33 -8.77 -22.46
N GLY A 529 1.47 -8.97 -23.10
CA GLY A 529 1.94 -10.25 -23.66
C GLY A 529 2.25 -11.30 -22.57
N LEU A 530 1.34 -11.46 -21.62
CA LEU A 530 1.34 -12.41 -20.53
C LEU A 530 0.82 -13.73 -21.06
N SER A 531 1.67 -14.75 -21.12
CA SER A 531 1.23 -16.12 -21.38
C SER A 531 0.19 -16.52 -20.32
N GLY A 532 -1.01 -16.92 -20.73
CA GLY A 532 -2.18 -17.21 -19.87
C GLY A 532 -2.04 -18.35 -18.84
N GLU A 533 -0.83 -18.73 -18.46
CA GLU A 533 -0.53 -19.79 -17.48
C GLU A 533 -0.21 -19.24 -16.08
N VAL A 534 -0.15 -17.92 -15.86
CA VAL A 534 0.43 -17.38 -14.61
C VAL A 534 -0.45 -17.66 -13.37
N PHE A 535 -1.78 -17.64 -13.47
CA PHE A 535 -2.70 -17.85 -12.33
C PHE A 535 -4.03 -18.54 -12.65
N GLY A 536 -4.24 -19.04 -13.88
CA GLY A 536 -5.50 -19.64 -14.33
C GLY A 536 -6.01 -20.83 -13.49
N THR A 537 -5.15 -21.43 -12.67
CA THR A 537 -5.49 -22.56 -11.79
C THR A 537 -5.71 -22.17 -10.32
N LEU A 538 -5.48 -20.90 -9.93
CA LEU A 538 -5.54 -20.46 -8.52
C LEU A 538 -6.90 -19.88 -8.10
N VAL A 539 -7.72 -19.43 -9.06
CA VAL A 539 -9.02 -18.79 -8.79
C VAL A 539 -10.17 -19.81 -8.73
N SER A 540 -10.03 -20.99 -9.35
CA SER A 540 -11.13 -21.96 -9.50
C SER A 540 -11.29 -22.96 -8.35
N THR A 541 -10.41 -22.99 -7.34
CA THR A 541 -10.48 -23.99 -6.25
C THR A 541 -11.07 -23.47 -4.94
N VAL A 542 -11.54 -22.21 -4.89
CA VAL A 542 -12.24 -21.66 -3.71
C VAL A 542 -13.71 -21.43 -4.04
N GLY A 543 -14.44 -22.53 -4.21
CA GLY A 543 -15.89 -22.48 -4.29
C GLY A 543 -16.49 -23.60 -5.14
N GLU A 544 -16.57 -24.81 -4.58
CA GLU A 544 -17.69 -25.75 -4.73
C GLU A 544 -17.33 -27.06 -4.01
N ASN A 545 -17.97 -27.31 -2.86
CA ASN A 545 -18.01 -28.64 -2.27
C ASN A 545 -19.31 -29.31 -2.71
N GLY A 546 -19.22 -30.41 -3.44
CA GLY A 546 -20.35 -31.32 -3.65
C GLY A 546 -20.12 -32.32 -4.79
N GLY A 547 -19.58 -33.49 -4.48
CA GLY A 547 -19.70 -34.67 -5.34
C GLY A 547 -18.45 -35.56 -5.39
N GLU A 548 -18.55 -36.75 -4.80
CA GLU A 548 -17.63 -37.87 -5.04
C GLU A 548 -17.51 -38.19 -6.54
N GLY A 549 -16.29 -38.39 -7.03
CA GLY A 549 -16.06 -38.84 -8.39
C GLY A 549 -14.56 -39.04 -8.67
N ALA A 550 -14.19 -40.25 -9.06
CA ALA A 550 -12.83 -40.75 -9.21
C ALA A 550 -11.92 -39.95 -10.16
N LEU A 551 -10.63 -39.89 -9.80
CA LEU A 551 -9.51 -39.56 -10.70
C LEU A 551 -9.43 -40.57 -11.86
N PRO A 552 -9.03 -40.11 -13.06
CA PRO A 552 -8.05 -40.88 -13.82
C PRO A 552 -6.80 -40.08 -14.17
N GLN A 553 -5.68 -40.78 -13.97
CA GLN A 553 -4.36 -40.52 -14.50
C GLN A 553 -4.40 -40.57 -16.03
N GLU A 554 -4.05 -39.48 -16.73
CA GLU A 554 -3.47 -39.45 -18.08
C GLU A 554 -3.43 -38.00 -18.58
N TYR A 555 -2.24 -37.52 -18.96
CA TYR A 555 -1.93 -36.56 -20.04
C TYR A 555 -0.48 -36.06 -19.86
N LEU A 556 0.46 -36.99 -20.07
CA LEU A 556 1.77 -36.66 -20.62
C LEU A 556 1.66 -36.87 -22.14
N ASP A 557 2.39 -36.04 -22.87
CA ASP A 557 2.60 -36.06 -24.32
C ASP A 557 1.44 -35.57 -25.21
N ARG A 558 1.57 -34.32 -25.68
CA ARG A 558 1.53 -33.95 -27.11
C ARG A 558 1.66 -32.43 -27.30
N ALA A 559 2.78 -32.01 -27.88
CA ALA A 559 2.80 -30.91 -28.85
C ALA A 559 3.77 -31.28 -30.00
N PRO A 560 3.45 -30.91 -31.24
CA PRO A 560 3.84 -31.65 -32.43
C PRO A 560 5.16 -31.19 -33.08
N VAL A 561 5.70 -32.14 -33.83
CA VAL A 561 6.79 -32.06 -34.81
C VAL A 561 6.54 -30.96 -35.87
N MET A 562 7.58 -30.19 -36.19
CA MET A 562 7.87 -29.78 -37.57
C MET A 562 9.40 -29.70 -37.81
N GLU A 563 9.92 -30.75 -38.46
CA GLU A 563 11.13 -30.77 -39.30
C GLU A 563 11.00 -29.73 -40.45
N MET A 564 11.99 -29.31 -41.25
CA MET A 564 13.32 -29.75 -41.68
C MET A 564 13.97 -28.51 -42.38
N PHE A 565 15.28 -28.30 -42.42
CA PHE A 565 16.11 -28.79 -43.53
C PHE A 565 17.60 -28.90 -43.16
N LEU A 566 18.15 -29.99 -43.69
CA LEU A 566 19.47 -30.60 -43.63
C LEU A 566 20.65 -29.76 -44.17
N ILE A 567 21.85 -30.12 -43.70
CA ILE A 567 23.09 -30.54 -44.40
C ILE A 567 24.25 -30.20 -43.42
N GLY A 568 25.16 -31.07 -42.98
CA GLY A 568 25.46 -32.46 -43.27
C GLY A 568 26.83 -32.77 -42.65
N ASP A 569 26.94 -33.99 -42.14
CA ASP A 569 28.14 -34.84 -42.12
C ASP A 569 29.34 -34.62 -41.15
N LYS A 570 29.48 -35.67 -40.31
CA LYS A 570 30.68 -36.49 -40.00
C LYS A 570 31.41 -36.29 -38.67
N HIS A 571 31.27 -37.36 -37.86
CA HIS A 571 32.28 -38.08 -37.06
C HIS A 571 33.13 -37.29 -36.06
N SER A 572 32.98 -37.55 -34.76
CA SER A 572 33.76 -38.57 -34.03
C SER A 572 33.66 -38.37 -32.51
N THR A 573 33.16 -39.41 -31.82
CA THR A 573 33.59 -39.97 -30.52
C THR A 573 34.66 -39.22 -29.70
N PHE A 574 34.43 -38.94 -28.41
CA PHE A 574 34.98 -39.73 -27.28
C PHE A 574 34.59 -39.17 -25.88
N SER A 575 34.13 -40.08 -25.03
CA SER A 575 34.31 -40.25 -23.57
C SER A 575 34.40 -39.06 -22.59
N ALA A 576 33.50 -39.17 -21.61
CA ALA A 576 33.62 -38.91 -20.18
C ALA A 576 35.03 -38.77 -19.56
N ILE A 577 35.11 -38.01 -18.45
CA ILE A 577 35.52 -38.48 -17.11
C ILE A 577 35.11 -37.44 -16.04
N ALA A 578 34.47 -37.98 -14.99
CA ALA A 578 34.38 -37.59 -13.57
C ALA A 578 34.15 -36.12 -13.16
#